data_AF-A0AAD4CGY8-F1
#
_entry.id   AF-A0AAD4CGY8-F1
#
_cell.length_a   1.000
_cell.length_b   1.000
_cell.length_c   1.000
_cell.angle_alpha   90.00
_cell.angle_beta   90.00
_cell.angle_gamma   90.00
#
_symmetry.space_group_name_H-M   'P 1'
#
loop_
_entity.id
_entity.type
_entity.pdbx_description
1 polymer ?
#
loop_
_entity_poly.entity_id
_entity_poly.type
_entity_poly.pdbx_seq_one_letter_code
_entity_poly.pdbx_strand_id
1 'polypeptide(L)'
;MAIKATAVETLQGQFSGYGSTSSTVARCLDRIALKEPLEAWSDETVEKVVEAFIDEKFPTVFALNKIDHPDADKNISKIAKMQDPQTIVLCSAISEVFLRRLAKQGYIKYIEGSEFLDTREDLIEMGDPDGGGLKEMDEKLTSRVENLKDMVLYRFGSTGVVQCLSRAAELLGLVPVFPVRNIHTFSSGAGSAAFRDCVLVKKNTTVGEVATKVMGDVPINYIEGVGGIRVSEDEIVEVGKHDVLSFKPGR
;
A
#
# COMPACT_ATOMS: atom_id res chain seq x y z
N MET A 1 -32.89 -25.60 23.33
CA MET A 1 -32.32 -24.55 24.19
C MET A 1 -31.65 -23.54 23.27
N ALA A 2 -32.26 -22.36 23.10
CA ALA A 2 -31.62 -21.27 22.37
C ALA A 2 -30.40 -20.84 23.19
N ILE A 3 -29.21 -21.09 22.66
CA ILE A 3 -27.98 -20.59 23.25
C ILE A 3 -28.12 -19.06 23.20
N LYS A 4 -28.09 -18.38 24.36
CA LYS A 4 -28.02 -16.91 24.40
C LYS A 4 -26.65 -16.50 23.84
N ALA A 5 -26.52 -16.55 22.52
CA ALA A 5 -25.37 -16.01 21.82
C ALA A 5 -25.34 -14.51 22.09
N THR A 6 -24.17 -14.00 22.42
CA THR A 6 -23.97 -12.56 22.59
C THR A 6 -24.23 -11.83 21.26
N ALA A 7 -24.46 -10.52 21.31
CA ALA A 7 -24.56 -9.70 20.10
C ALA A 7 -23.31 -9.87 19.21
N VAL A 8 -22.13 -9.98 19.82
CA VAL A 8 -20.87 -10.20 19.13
C VAL A 8 -20.85 -11.54 18.40
N GLU A 9 -21.22 -12.64 19.05
CA GLU A 9 -21.25 -13.98 18.42
C GLU A 9 -22.26 -14.06 17.28
N THR A 10 -23.44 -13.47 17.48
CA THR A 10 -24.51 -13.46 16.47
C THR A 10 -24.07 -12.70 15.21
N LEU A 11 -23.55 -11.48 15.39
CA LEU A 11 -23.09 -10.65 14.29
C LEU A 11 -21.81 -11.20 13.65
N GLN A 12 -20.91 -11.81 14.42
CA GLN A 12 -19.73 -12.47 13.85
C GLN A 12 -20.15 -13.63 12.95
N GLY A 13 -21.13 -14.45 13.36
CA GLY A 13 -21.67 -15.52 12.53
C GLY A 13 -22.27 -14.98 11.23
N GLN A 14 -23.08 -13.92 11.31
CA GLN A 14 -23.71 -13.29 10.14
C GLN A 14 -22.70 -12.60 9.21
N PHE A 15 -21.67 -11.95 9.76
CA PHE A 15 -20.66 -11.22 9.01
C PHE A 15 -19.42 -12.05 8.67
N SER A 16 -19.40 -13.34 9.04
CA SER A 16 -18.28 -14.27 8.78
C SER A 16 -17.93 -14.35 7.29
N GLY A 17 -18.92 -14.23 6.39
CA GLY A 17 -18.72 -14.20 4.94
C GLY A 17 -17.86 -13.02 4.45
N TYR A 18 -17.75 -11.95 5.25
CA TYR A 18 -16.87 -10.81 4.98
C TYR A 18 -15.50 -10.94 5.65
N GLY A 19 -15.20 -12.09 6.27
CA GLY A 19 -13.98 -12.30 7.05
C GLY A 19 -13.93 -11.44 8.31
N SER A 20 -15.07 -11.22 8.96
CA SER A 20 -15.14 -10.54 10.25
C SER A 20 -14.63 -11.46 11.37
N THR A 21 -14.00 -10.86 12.38
CA THR A 21 -13.61 -11.56 13.60
C THR A 21 -14.45 -11.05 14.77
N SER A 22 -14.58 -11.83 15.85
CA SER A 22 -15.26 -11.35 17.07
C SER A 22 -14.63 -10.07 17.60
N SER A 23 -13.31 -9.90 17.45
CA SER A 23 -12.60 -8.67 17.82
C SER A 23 -13.03 -7.46 16.98
N THR A 24 -13.25 -7.64 15.68
CA THR A 24 -13.72 -6.59 14.77
C THR A 24 -15.13 -6.15 15.14
N VAL A 25 -16.02 -7.12 15.38
CA VAL A 25 -17.41 -6.85 15.76
C VAL A 25 -17.47 -6.17 17.13
N ALA A 26 -16.69 -6.64 18.10
CA ALA A 26 -16.62 -6.00 19.43
C ALA A 26 -16.17 -4.54 19.33
N ARG A 27 -15.06 -4.26 18.63
CA ARG A 27 -14.59 -2.87 18.44
C ARG A 27 -15.61 -1.97 17.74
N CYS A 28 -16.35 -2.52 16.77
CA CYS A 28 -17.42 -1.80 16.09
C CYS A 28 -18.54 -1.40 17.07
N LEU A 29 -19.05 -2.35 17.87
CA LEU A 29 -20.11 -2.10 18.85
C LEU A 29 -19.65 -1.15 19.96
N ASP A 30 -18.39 -1.29 20.40
CA ASP A 30 -17.78 -0.40 21.40
C ASP A 30 -17.66 1.04 20.87
N ARG A 31 -17.29 1.23 19.59
CA ARG A 31 -17.14 2.56 18.96
C ARG A 31 -18.45 3.35 18.95
N ILE A 32 -19.58 2.68 18.69
CA ILE A 32 -20.91 3.31 18.71
C ILE A 32 -21.53 3.36 20.11
N ALA A 33 -20.83 2.85 21.12
CA ALA A 33 -21.26 2.79 22.52
C ALA A 33 -22.67 2.21 22.71
N LEU A 34 -23.03 1.20 21.89
CA LEU A 34 -24.36 0.62 21.88
C LEU A 34 -24.56 -0.29 23.09
N LYS A 35 -25.54 0.04 23.94
CA LYS A 35 -25.86 -0.69 25.17
C LYS A 35 -27.17 -1.48 25.10
N GLU A 36 -27.90 -1.31 24.00
CA GLU A 36 -29.20 -1.93 23.80
C GLU A 36 -29.04 -3.41 23.40
N PRO A 37 -29.85 -4.31 23.98
CA PRO A 37 -29.81 -5.72 23.61
C PRO A 37 -30.27 -5.90 22.16
N LEU A 38 -29.73 -6.93 21.49
CA LEU A 38 -29.93 -7.15 20.05
C LEU A 38 -31.40 -7.27 19.65
N GLU A 39 -32.25 -7.79 20.55
CA GLU A 39 -33.69 -7.93 20.33
C GLU A 39 -34.46 -6.60 20.36
N ALA A 40 -33.84 -5.52 20.85
CA ALA A 40 -34.45 -4.19 20.97
C ALA A 40 -34.00 -3.22 19.87
N TRP A 41 -33.12 -3.65 18.95
CA TRP A 41 -32.59 -2.77 17.91
C TRP A 41 -33.69 -2.34 16.94
N SER A 42 -33.81 -1.03 16.76
CA SER A 42 -34.62 -0.43 15.70
C SER A 42 -33.90 -0.48 14.34
N ASP A 43 -34.62 -0.21 13.26
CA ASP A 43 -34.03 -0.13 11.92
C ASP A 43 -32.90 0.93 11.86
N GLU A 44 -33.06 2.06 12.55
CA GLU A 44 -32.03 3.10 12.64
C GLU A 44 -30.80 2.64 13.43
N THR A 45 -30.98 1.74 14.41
CA THR A 45 -29.88 1.16 15.16
C THR A 45 -29.12 0.16 14.30
N VAL A 46 -29.84 -0.66 13.53
CA VAL A 46 -29.25 -1.57 12.55
C VAL A 46 -28.43 -0.80 11.52
N GLU A 47 -28.98 0.28 10.97
CA GLU A 47 -28.27 1.14 10.00
C GLU A 47 -26.95 1.67 10.58
N LYS A 48 -26.98 2.24 11.79
CA LYS A 48 -25.77 2.72 12.48
C LYS A 48 -24.73 1.63 12.72
N VAL A 49 -25.17 0.42 13.09
CA VAL A 49 -24.27 -0.73 13.29
C VAL A 49 -23.62 -1.13 11.97
N VAL A 50 -24.39 -1.13 10.87
CA VAL A 50 -23.89 -1.45 9.53
C VAL A 50 -22.89 -0.39 9.06
N GLU A 51 -23.19 0.90 9.19
CA GLU A 51 -22.26 1.99 8.86
C GLU A 51 -20.94 1.87 9.63
N ALA A 52 -21.03 1.71 10.96
CA ALA A 52 -19.85 1.54 11.80
C ALA A 52 -19.05 0.28 11.45
N PHE A 53 -19.73 -0.80 11.08
CA PHE A 53 -19.07 -2.03 10.64
C PHE A 53 -18.36 -1.82 9.32
N ILE A 54 -18.97 -1.11 8.37
CA ILE A 54 -18.35 -0.79 7.08
C ILE A 54 -17.08 0.04 7.30
N ASP A 55 -17.16 1.08 8.13
CA ASP A 55 -16.01 1.94 8.44
C ASP A 55 -14.86 1.18 9.10
N GLU A 56 -15.16 0.26 10.00
CA GLU A 56 -14.15 -0.55 10.70
C GLU A 56 -13.57 -1.65 9.80
N LYS A 57 -14.40 -2.30 8.99
CA LYS A 57 -14.02 -3.50 8.23
C LYS A 57 -13.46 -3.16 6.85
N PHE A 58 -13.92 -2.09 6.24
CA PHE A 58 -13.55 -1.67 4.89
C PHE A 58 -13.00 -0.24 4.87
N PRO A 59 -11.84 0.00 5.49
CA PRO A 59 -11.13 1.27 5.32
C PRO A 59 -10.95 1.58 3.83
N THR A 60 -11.39 2.76 3.40
CA THR A 60 -11.52 3.12 1.99
C THR A 60 -10.62 4.31 1.62
N VAL A 61 -9.97 4.22 0.45
CA VAL A 61 -9.22 5.31 -0.20
C VAL A 61 -9.93 5.69 -1.49
N PHE A 62 -10.16 6.99 -1.69
CA PHE A 62 -10.77 7.57 -2.88
C PHE A 62 -9.71 7.94 -3.92
N ALA A 63 -9.57 7.12 -4.96
CA ALA A 63 -8.79 7.47 -6.14
C ALA A 63 -9.59 8.39 -7.07
N LEU A 64 -9.34 9.70 -7.02
CA LEU A 64 -9.95 10.67 -7.93
C LEU A 64 -9.22 10.66 -9.26
N ASN A 65 -9.62 9.71 -10.11
CA ASN A 65 -9.00 9.51 -11.42
C ASN A 65 -9.40 10.58 -12.44
N LYS A 66 -8.59 10.73 -13.50
CA LYS A 66 -8.73 11.67 -14.63
C LYS A 66 -8.31 13.11 -14.35
N ILE A 67 -7.30 13.30 -13.50
CA ILE A 67 -6.74 14.64 -13.24
C ILE A 67 -6.04 15.28 -14.45
N ASP A 68 -5.76 14.49 -15.48
CA ASP A 68 -5.30 14.93 -16.80
C ASP A 68 -6.36 15.67 -17.62
N HIS A 69 -7.62 15.69 -17.18
CA HIS A 69 -8.67 16.44 -17.86
C HIS A 69 -8.68 17.91 -17.41
N PRO A 70 -8.81 18.90 -18.33
CA PRO A 70 -8.77 20.33 -17.98
C PRO A 70 -9.84 20.74 -16.94
N ASP A 71 -11.01 20.09 -16.98
CA ASP A 71 -12.11 20.37 -16.03
C ASP A 71 -12.01 19.63 -14.68
N ALA A 72 -10.92 18.92 -14.41
CA ALA A 72 -10.80 18.06 -13.23
C ALA A 72 -10.89 18.86 -11.91
N ASP A 73 -10.35 20.07 -11.85
CA ASP A 73 -10.24 20.88 -10.62
C ASP A 73 -11.58 21.13 -9.93
N LYS A 74 -12.64 21.37 -10.73
CA LYS A 74 -13.99 21.62 -10.20
C LYS A 74 -14.54 20.40 -9.48
N ASN A 75 -14.32 19.21 -10.05
CA ASN A 75 -14.79 17.95 -9.47
C ASN A 75 -13.95 17.56 -8.26
N ILE A 76 -12.64 17.72 -8.34
CA ILE A 76 -11.71 17.50 -7.21
C ILE A 76 -12.14 18.38 -6.03
N SER A 77 -12.33 19.68 -6.25
CA SER A 77 -12.72 20.64 -5.22
C SER A 77 -14.08 20.31 -4.58
N LYS A 78 -15.03 19.76 -5.35
CA LYS A 78 -16.34 19.36 -4.83
C LYS A 78 -16.20 18.16 -3.89
N ILE A 79 -15.44 17.15 -4.29
CA ILE A 79 -15.26 15.91 -3.52
C ILE A 79 -14.40 16.15 -2.28
N ALA A 80 -13.31 16.92 -2.42
CA ALA A 80 -12.41 17.26 -1.32
C ALA A 80 -13.09 18.05 -0.18
N LYS A 81 -14.24 18.68 -0.42
CA LYS A 81 -15.05 19.33 0.63
C LYS A 81 -15.91 18.36 1.42
N MET A 82 -16.15 17.15 0.92
CA MET A 82 -17.06 16.16 1.51
C MET A 82 -16.32 14.98 2.15
N GLN A 83 -15.04 14.82 1.88
CA GLN A 83 -14.24 13.67 2.29
C GLN A 83 -13.00 14.14 3.04
N ASP A 84 -12.48 13.29 3.94
CA ASP A 84 -11.21 13.55 4.61
C ASP A 84 -10.08 13.65 3.56
N PRO A 85 -9.31 14.75 3.52
CA PRO A 85 -8.17 14.88 2.62
C PRO A 85 -7.18 13.70 2.71
N GLN A 86 -7.07 13.04 3.86
CA GLN A 86 -6.16 11.90 4.04
C GLN A 86 -6.64 10.60 3.37
N THR A 87 -7.91 10.52 2.97
CA THR A 87 -8.44 9.35 2.24
C THR A 87 -8.49 9.59 0.74
N ILE A 88 -8.10 10.78 0.26
CA ILE A 88 -8.18 11.16 -1.15
C ILE A 88 -6.80 11.08 -1.80
N VAL A 89 -6.73 10.47 -2.98
CA VAL A 89 -5.56 10.51 -3.85
C VAL A 89 -5.97 10.93 -5.25
N LEU A 90 -5.28 11.93 -5.79
CA LEU A 90 -5.49 12.43 -7.15
C LEU A 90 -4.76 11.54 -8.14
N CYS A 91 -5.46 10.97 -9.11
CA CYS A 91 -4.87 9.99 -10.02
C CYS A 91 -5.05 10.33 -11.51
N SER A 92 -4.06 9.97 -12.32
CA SER A 92 -4.18 9.83 -13.77
C SER A 92 -3.69 8.44 -14.19
N ALA A 93 -4.61 7.47 -14.21
CA ALA A 93 -4.28 6.11 -14.61
C ALA A 93 -3.81 6.00 -16.07
N ILE A 94 -4.34 6.85 -16.96
CA ILE A 94 -3.94 6.87 -18.37
C ILE A 94 -2.49 7.36 -18.54
N SER A 95 -2.09 8.38 -17.76
CA SER A 95 -0.72 8.86 -17.73
C SER A 95 0.23 7.79 -17.21
N GLU A 96 -0.12 7.11 -16.11
CA GLU A 96 0.71 6.02 -15.59
C GLU A 96 0.90 4.89 -16.61
N VAL A 97 -0.17 4.44 -17.27
CA VAL A 97 -0.10 3.40 -18.31
C VAL A 97 0.79 3.84 -19.48
N PHE A 98 0.69 5.11 -19.88
CA PHE A 98 1.49 5.67 -20.96
C PHE A 98 2.98 5.72 -20.58
N LEU A 99 3.33 6.25 -19.40
CA LEU A 99 4.70 6.31 -18.92
C LEU A 99 5.33 4.91 -18.79
N ARG A 100 4.61 3.96 -18.17
CA ARG A 100 5.07 2.56 -18.05
C ARG A 100 5.32 1.92 -19.41
N ARG A 101 4.49 2.22 -20.41
CA ARG A 101 4.67 1.71 -21.78
C ARG A 101 5.93 2.29 -22.42
N LEU A 102 6.16 3.60 -22.31
CA LEU A 102 7.34 4.24 -22.89
C LEU A 102 8.63 3.77 -22.22
N ALA A 103 8.63 3.63 -20.89
CA ALA A 103 9.77 3.09 -20.15
C ALA A 103 10.09 1.65 -20.60
N LYS A 104 9.08 0.79 -20.73
CA LYS A 104 9.25 -0.58 -21.23
C LYS A 104 9.76 -0.63 -22.67
N GLN A 105 9.40 0.34 -23.50
CA GLN A 105 9.86 0.43 -24.89
C GLN A 105 11.26 1.06 -25.02
N GLY A 106 11.80 1.61 -23.93
CA GLY A 106 13.11 2.25 -23.86
C GLY A 106 13.12 3.67 -24.42
N TYR A 107 12.00 4.41 -24.36
CA TYR A 107 11.95 5.82 -24.81
C TYR A 107 12.27 6.81 -23.69
N ILE A 108 11.98 6.42 -22.44
CA ILE A 108 12.16 7.26 -21.26
C ILE A 108 12.75 6.43 -20.13
N LYS A 109 13.39 7.10 -19.17
CA LYS A 109 13.71 6.55 -17.86
C LYS A 109 12.67 7.04 -16.87
N TYR A 110 11.87 6.11 -16.35
CA TYR A 110 10.78 6.41 -15.42
C TYR A 110 10.67 5.32 -14.37
N ILE A 111 10.51 5.72 -13.12
CA ILE A 111 10.22 4.84 -11.99
C ILE A 111 8.75 5.05 -11.63
N GLU A 112 7.99 3.97 -11.49
CA GLU A 112 6.55 4.03 -11.19
C GLU A 112 6.29 4.86 -9.92
N GLY A 113 5.38 5.84 -10.02
CA GLY A 113 5.06 6.74 -8.91
C GLY A 113 6.05 7.90 -8.70
N SER A 114 7.13 7.96 -9.47
CA SER A 114 8.07 9.08 -9.47
C SER A 114 7.44 10.36 -10.03
N GLU A 115 7.89 11.50 -9.52
CA GLU A 115 7.65 12.82 -10.12
C GLU A 115 8.58 13.10 -11.29
N PHE A 116 9.75 12.45 -11.30
CA PHE A 116 10.79 12.60 -12.30
C PHE A 116 10.64 11.61 -13.45
N LEU A 117 10.91 12.13 -14.64
CA LEU A 117 10.97 11.42 -15.90
C LEU A 117 12.12 12.01 -16.71
N ASP A 118 13.06 11.18 -17.10
CA ASP A 118 14.20 11.60 -17.92
C ASP A 118 14.02 11.09 -19.36
N THR A 119 14.13 12.01 -20.32
CA THR A 119 14.21 11.70 -21.75
C THR A 119 15.65 11.43 -22.17
N ARG A 120 15.86 11.01 -23.43
CA ARG A 120 17.20 10.82 -23.99
C ARG A 120 17.99 12.13 -23.94
N GLU A 121 17.35 13.23 -24.31
CA GLU A 121 17.90 14.57 -24.35
C GLU A 121 18.29 15.04 -22.94
N ASP A 122 17.39 14.86 -21.96
CA ASP A 122 17.66 15.20 -20.56
C ASP A 122 18.92 14.47 -20.04
N LEU A 123 19.07 13.17 -20.36
CA LEU A 123 20.23 12.37 -19.94
C LEU A 123 21.53 12.82 -20.63
N ILE A 124 21.47 13.24 -21.90
CA ILE A 124 22.62 13.82 -22.61
C ILE A 124 23.06 15.13 -21.97
N GLU A 125 22.11 16.00 -21.62
CA GLU A 125 22.40 17.26 -20.91
C GLU A 125 22.99 17.01 -19.51
N MET A 126 22.57 15.93 -18.85
CA MET A 126 23.13 15.46 -17.57
C MET A 126 24.50 14.76 -17.70
N GLY A 127 25.04 14.62 -18.91
CA GLY A 127 26.39 14.13 -19.15
C GLY A 127 26.49 12.65 -19.54
N ASP A 128 25.39 11.99 -19.90
CA ASP A 128 25.38 10.66 -20.52
C ASP A 128 25.34 10.79 -22.06
N PRO A 129 26.47 10.68 -22.77
CA PRO A 129 26.54 10.94 -24.21
C PRO A 129 25.68 9.98 -25.05
N ASP A 130 25.32 8.81 -24.51
CA ASP A 130 24.47 7.83 -25.19
C ASP A 130 22.97 8.02 -24.84
N GLY A 131 22.65 8.99 -23.99
CA GLY A 131 21.31 9.28 -23.50
C GLY A 131 20.70 8.11 -22.74
N GLY A 132 21.52 7.39 -21.96
CA GLY A 132 21.11 6.21 -21.19
C GLY A 132 20.72 5.01 -22.05
N GLY A 133 21.09 5.00 -23.33
CA GLY A 133 20.66 3.98 -24.29
C GLY A 133 19.18 4.07 -24.67
N LEU A 134 18.52 5.20 -24.37
CA LEU A 134 17.13 5.44 -24.74
C LEU A 134 16.97 5.69 -26.25
N LYS A 135 15.83 5.27 -26.79
CA LYS A 135 15.44 5.51 -28.18
C LYS A 135 15.01 6.96 -28.35
N GLU A 136 15.32 7.50 -29.52
CA GLU A 136 14.83 8.82 -29.95
C GLU A 136 13.31 8.79 -30.16
N MET A 137 12.64 9.86 -29.74
CA MET A 137 11.19 10.03 -29.87
C MET A 137 10.88 10.90 -31.10
N ASP A 138 9.76 10.63 -31.78
CA ASP A 138 9.27 11.56 -32.79
C ASP A 138 8.67 12.82 -32.15
N GLU A 139 8.55 13.91 -32.91
CA GLU A 139 8.05 15.20 -32.42
C GLU A 139 6.68 15.10 -31.74
N LYS A 140 5.81 14.23 -32.26
CA LYS A 140 4.46 14.01 -31.73
C LYS A 140 4.53 13.33 -30.37
N LEU A 141 5.40 12.35 -30.19
CA LEU A 141 5.60 11.65 -28.94
C LEU A 141 6.25 12.57 -27.91
N THR A 142 7.29 13.31 -28.28
CA THR A 142 7.94 14.30 -27.43
C THR A 142 6.94 15.33 -26.92
N SER A 143 6.12 15.90 -27.81
CA SER A 143 5.06 16.84 -27.41
C SER A 143 4.06 16.23 -26.43
N ARG A 144 3.69 14.94 -26.59
CA ARG A 144 2.78 14.26 -25.67
C ARG A 144 3.41 14.02 -24.30
N VAL A 145 4.70 13.72 -24.24
CA VAL A 145 5.44 13.54 -22.98
C VAL A 145 5.53 14.87 -22.24
N GLU A 146 5.91 15.95 -22.92
CA GLU A 146 5.99 17.28 -22.31
C GLU A 146 4.63 17.78 -21.79
N ASN A 147 3.56 17.64 -22.59
CA ASN A 147 2.22 17.98 -22.13
C ASN A 147 1.80 17.18 -20.88
N LEU A 148 2.20 15.91 -20.79
CA LEU A 148 1.91 15.09 -19.61
C LEU A 148 2.73 15.56 -18.39
N LYS A 149 4.01 15.89 -18.58
CA LYS A 149 4.85 16.46 -17.50
C LYS A 149 4.19 17.69 -16.91
N ASP A 150 3.76 18.62 -17.76
CA ASP A 150 3.12 19.87 -17.32
C ASP A 150 1.75 19.65 -16.68
N MET A 151 0.86 18.89 -17.34
CA MET A 151 -0.52 18.74 -16.89
C MET A 151 -0.65 17.85 -15.65
N VAL A 152 0.27 16.89 -15.46
CA VAL A 152 0.15 15.88 -14.42
C VAL A 152 1.32 15.92 -13.44
N LEU A 153 2.56 15.70 -13.90
CA LEU A 153 3.69 15.48 -12.98
C LEU A 153 4.07 16.76 -12.23
N TYR A 154 4.28 17.88 -12.92
CA TYR A 154 4.61 19.16 -12.25
C TYR A 154 3.44 19.72 -11.44
N ARG A 155 2.22 19.45 -11.87
CA ARG A 155 1.01 19.97 -11.21
C ARG A 155 0.66 19.20 -9.94
N PHE A 156 0.79 17.87 -9.94
CA PHE A 156 0.32 16.99 -8.87
C PHE A 156 1.43 16.17 -8.21
N GLY A 157 2.68 16.30 -8.67
CA GLY A 157 3.85 15.58 -8.16
C GLY A 157 3.93 14.12 -8.61
N SER A 158 2.84 13.48 -9.03
CA SER A 158 2.90 12.15 -9.63
C SER A 158 1.63 11.84 -10.40
N THR A 159 1.55 10.64 -10.98
CA THR A 159 0.31 10.10 -11.53
C THR A 159 -0.69 9.65 -10.45
N GLY A 160 -0.28 9.57 -9.18
CA GLY A 160 -1.09 9.20 -8.03
C GLY A 160 -1.44 7.72 -7.90
N VAL A 161 -1.19 6.89 -8.92
CA VAL A 161 -1.57 5.47 -8.89
C VAL A 161 -0.82 4.70 -7.81
N VAL A 162 0.51 4.84 -7.77
CA VAL A 162 1.35 4.21 -6.74
C VAL A 162 1.03 4.81 -5.36
N GLN A 163 0.84 6.13 -5.27
CA GLN A 163 0.46 6.79 -4.03
C GLN A 163 -0.88 6.26 -3.47
N CYS A 164 -1.84 5.95 -4.33
CA CYS A 164 -3.11 5.35 -3.92
C CYS A 164 -2.92 3.96 -3.31
N LEU A 165 -2.03 3.14 -3.88
CA LEU A 165 -1.70 1.82 -3.34
C LEU A 165 -0.95 1.95 -2.01
N SER A 166 0.02 2.86 -1.91
CA SER A 166 0.74 3.14 -0.66
C SER A 166 -0.22 3.60 0.43
N ARG A 167 -1.12 4.53 0.12
CA ARG A 167 -2.14 5.01 1.08
C ARG A 167 -3.06 3.91 1.54
N ALA A 168 -3.46 2.99 0.65
CA ALA A 168 -4.28 1.84 1.02
C ALA A 168 -3.52 0.89 1.97
N ALA A 169 -2.23 0.65 1.73
CA ALA A 169 -1.39 -0.15 2.62
C ALA A 169 -1.21 0.51 4.00
N GLU A 170 -0.97 1.81 4.03
CA GLU A 170 -0.87 2.62 5.26
C GLU A 170 -2.18 2.60 6.06
N LEU A 171 -3.32 2.75 5.39
CA LEU A 171 -4.65 2.73 6.00
C LEU A 171 -4.96 1.37 6.63
N LEU A 172 -4.51 0.28 6.00
CA LEU A 172 -4.59 -1.07 6.56
C LEU A 172 -3.57 -1.33 7.67
N GLY A 173 -2.70 -0.36 7.99
CA GLY A 173 -1.63 -0.47 8.97
C GLY A 173 -0.62 -1.55 8.59
N LEU A 174 -0.34 -1.71 7.29
CA LEU A 174 0.62 -2.70 6.82
C LEU A 174 2.04 -2.18 6.99
N VAL A 175 2.91 -3.04 7.52
CA VAL A 175 4.35 -2.79 7.68
C VAL A 175 5.09 -3.62 6.64
N PRO A 176 5.92 -2.99 5.77
CA PRO A 176 6.76 -3.72 4.84
C PRO A 176 7.95 -4.36 5.56
N VAL A 177 8.23 -5.61 5.22
CA VAL A 177 9.40 -6.34 5.71
C VAL A 177 10.13 -6.95 4.52
N PHE A 178 11.43 -6.70 4.47
CA PHE A 178 12.33 -7.17 3.42
C PHE A 178 13.15 -8.35 3.96
N PRO A 179 12.70 -9.60 3.74
CA PRO A 179 13.49 -10.76 4.09
C PRO A 179 14.74 -10.84 3.19
N VAL A 180 15.91 -10.94 3.82
CA VAL A 180 17.21 -11.05 3.13
C VAL A 180 17.97 -12.28 3.60
N ARG A 181 18.74 -12.90 2.71
CA ARG A 181 19.63 -14.02 3.10
C ARG A 181 20.91 -13.52 3.77
N ASN A 182 21.41 -12.38 3.31
CA ASN A 182 22.61 -11.75 3.83
C ASN A 182 22.29 -10.28 4.18
N ILE A 183 22.53 -9.92 5.44
CA ILE A 183 22.21 -8.60 5.97
C ILE A 183 23.21 -7.50 5.57
N HIS A 184 24.41 -7.89 5.10
CA HIS A 184 25.43 -6.93 4.65
C HIS A 184 25.27 -6.56 3.18
N THR A 185 24.78 -7.49 2.35
CA THR A 185 24.53 -7.27 0.92
C THR A 185 23.06 -7.03 0.60
N PHE A 186 22.17 -7.22 1.58
CA PHE A 186 20.71 -7.19 1.41
C PHE A 186 20.18 -8.11 0.31
N SER A 187 20.95 -9.12 -0.07
CA SER A 187 20.61 -10.02 -1.17
C SER A 187 19.63 -11.10 -0.70
N SER A 188 18.62 -11.36 -1.50
CA SER A 188 17.79 -12.56 -1.40
C SER A 188 18.56 -13.77 -1.96
N GLY A 189 18.17 -15.00 -1.60
CA GLY A 189 18.96 -16.20 -1.91
C GLY A 189 19.20 -16.53 -3.39
N ALA A 190 18.53 -15.85 -4.33
CA ALA A 190 18.77 -16.01 -5.77
C ALA A 190 18.91 -14.65 -6.47
N GLY A 191 20.02 -14.46 -7.19
CA GLY A 191 20.35 -13.21 -7.88
C GLY A 191 21.17 -12.22 -7.04
N SER A 192 21.61 -11.15 -7.68
CA SER A 192 22.46 -10.10 -7.07
C SER A 192 21.67 -8.91 -6.55
N ALA A 193 20.36 -8.83 -6.81
CA ALA A 193 19.54 -7.69 -6.45
C ALA A 193 19.28 -7.63 -4.94
N ALA A 194 19.58 -6.47 -4.34
CA ALA A 194 19.22 -6.14 -2.97
C ALA A 194 17.70 -5.96 -2.84
N PHE A 195 17.14 -6.29 -1.67
CA PHE A 195 15.72 -6.09 -1.31
C PHE A 195 14.72 -6.63 -2.34
N ARG A 196 15.04 -7.77 -2.96
CA ARG A 196 14.20 -8.38 -4.00
C ARG A 196 12.79 -8.73 -3.52
N ASP A 197 12.70 -9.26 -2.30
CA ASP A 197 11.47 -9.76 -1.73
C ASP A 197 10.96 -8.76 -0.67
N CYS A 198 9.65 -8.50 -0.67
CA CYS A 198 8.97 -7.66 0.31
C CYS A 198 7.66 -8.33 0.73
N VAL A 199 7.43 -8.45 2.03
CA VAL A 199 6.23 -9.00 2.63
C VAL A 199 5.56 -7.94 3.46
N LEU A 200 4.27 -7.71 3.20
CA LEU A 200 3.45 -6.84 4.02
C LEU A 200 2.85 -7.64 5.18
N VAL A 201 3.04 -7.14 6.41
CA VAL A 201 2.46 -7.71 7.63
C VAL A 201 1.62 -6.67 8.34
N LYS A 202 0.72 -7.08 9.24
CA LYS A 202 -0.10 -6.13 9.99
C LYS A 202 0.75 -5.43 11.05
N LYS A 203 0.34 -4.23 11.45
CA LYS A 203 0.89 -3.57 12.63
C LYS A 203 0.80 -4.50 13.85
N ASN A 204 1.82 -4.45 14.69
CA ASN A 204 1.99 -5.30 15.88
C ASN A 204 2.29 -6.77 15.59
N THR A 205 2.54 -7.17 14.34
CA THR A 205 3.07 -8.50 14.03
C THR A 205 4.47 -8.66 14.60
N THR A 206 4.74 -9.79 15.25
CA THR A 206 6.06 -10.08 15.83
C THR A 206 7.04 -10.58 14.78
N VAL A 207 8.33 -10.42 15.05
CA VAL A 207 9.40 -10.91 14.18
C VAL A 207 9.27 -12.43 13.94
N GLY A 208 8.90 -13.20 14.96
CA GLY A 208 8.64 -14.65 14.84
C GLY A 208 7.46 -14.97 13.92
N GLU A 209 6.36 -14.21 14.00
CA GLU A 209 5.23 -14.37 13.09
C GLU A 209 5.60 -14.06 11.64
N VAL A 210 6.44 -13.05 11.41
CA VAL A 210 6.99 -12.78 10.06
C VAL A 210 7.86 -13.95 9.59
N ALA A 211 8.68 -14.48 10.48
CA ALA A 211 9.55 -15.61 10.21
C ALA A 211 8.76 -16.83 9.72
N THR A 212 7.69 -17.19 10.44
CA THR A 212 6.73 -18.24 10.04
C THR A 212 6.07 -17.93 8.70
N LYS A 213 5.70 -16.66 8.45
CA LYS A 213 5.08 -16.25 7.19
C LYS A 213 6.03 -16.38 5.99
N VAL A 214 7.33 -16.12 6.19
CA VAL A 214 8.35 -16.15 5.12
C VAL A 214 8.89 -17.57 4.92
N MET A 215 9.15 -18.30 6.00
CA MET A 215 9.87 -19.58 6.00
C MET A 215 8.95 -20.80 6.13
N GLY A 216 7.67 -20.61 6.48
CA GLY A 216 6.74 -21.70 6.79
C GLY A 216 7.12 -22.41 8.08
N ASP A 217 6.99 -23.74 8.10
CA ASP A 217 7.28 -24.60 9.27
C ASP A 217 8.78 -24.89 9.48
N VAL A 218 9.67 -24.17 8.79
CA VAL A 218 11.12 -24.37 8.93
C VAL A 218 11.58 -23.85 10.29
N PRO A 219 12.23 -24.67 11.14
CA PRO A 219 12.75 -24.21 12.42
C PRO A 219 13.79 -23.12 12.23
N ILE A 220 13.69 -22.05 13.01
CA ILE A 220 14.61 -20.92 12.97
C ILE A 220 15.54 -21.01 14.17
N ASN A 221 16.84 -20.98 13.92
CA ASN A 221 17.83 -20.95 15.00
C ASN A 221 17.97 -19.54 15.57
N TYR A 222 17.96 -18.53 14.70
CA TYR A 222 18.04 -17.13 15.09
C TYR A 222 17.70 -16.17 13.94
N ILE A 223 17.50 -14.91 14.31
CA ILE A 223 17.13 -13.83 13.41
C ILE A 223 18.13 -12.68 13.55
N GLU A 224 18.53 -12.11 12.41
CA GLU A 224 19.44 -10.96 12.34
C GLU A 224 18.74 -9.76 11.70
N GLY A 225 18.84 -8.60 12.34
CA GLY A 225 18.50 -7.30 11.79
C GLY A 225 19.73 -6.57 11.27
N VAL A 226 19.52 -5.37 10.73
CA VAL A 226 20.57 -4.54 10.11
C VAL A 226 21.81 -4.43 11.01
N GLY A 227 22.99 -4.58 10.42
CA GLY A 227 24.26 -4.60 11.17
C GLY A 227 24.61 -5.95 11.81
N GLY A 228 23.83 -7.01 11.56
CA GLY A 228 24.07 -8.34 12.12
C GLY A 228 23.64 -8.47 13.58
N ILE A 229 22.78 -7.55 14.03
CA ILE A 229 22.28 -7.52 15.41
C ILE A 229 21.25 -8.63 15.58
N ARG A 230 21.33 -9.37 16.69
CA ARG A 230 20.31 -10.38 17.02
C ARG A 230 19.01 -9.72 17.42
N VAL A 231 17.93 -10.20 16.83
CA VAL A 231 16.57 -9.72 17.07
C VAL A 231 15.77 -10.83 17.73
N SER A 232 15.01 -10.50 18.77
CA SER A 232 14.14 -11.47 19.44
C SER A 232 12.90 -11.74 18.59
N GLU A 233 12.38 -12.97 18.64
CA GLU A 233 11.15 -13.36 17.95
C GLU A 233 9.92 -12.61 18.48
N ASP A 234 9.96 -12.18 19.75
CA ASP A 234 8.88 -11.45 20.42
C ASP A 234 8.86 -9.95 20.07
N GLU A 235 9.90 -9.43 19.41
CA GLU A 235 9.93 -8.01 19.04
C GLU A 235 8.90 -7.69 17.96
N ILE A 236 8.27 -6.53 18.08
CA ILE A 236 7.29 -6.05 17.11
C ILE A 236 8.02 -5.46 15.90
N VAL A 237 7.52 -5.78 14.71
CA VAL A 237 8.08 -5.23 13.48
C VAL A 237 7.60 -3.81 13.22
N GLU A 238 8.56 -2.91 12.99
CA GLU A 238 8.35 -1.49 12.74
C GLU A 238 9.30 -1.01 11.63
N VAL A 239 8.81 -0.07 10.82
CA VAL A 239 9.61 0.59 9.77
C VAL A 239 10.79 1.32 10.40
N GLY A 240 11.99 1.12 9.85
CA GLY A 240 13.24 1.68 10.33
C GLY A 240 13.89 0.94 11.51
N LYS A 241 13.24 -0.10 12.06
CA LYS A 241 13.80 -0.91 13.16
C LYS A 241 13.99 -2.38 12.77
N HIS A 242 12.92 -3.04 12.31
CA HIS A 242 12.90 -4.47 12.00
C HIS A 242 12.30 -4.76 10.62
N ASP A 243 12.37 -3.78 9.73
CA ASP A 243 11.89 -3.87 8.36
C ASP A 243 12.87 -4.61 7.44
N VAL A 244 14.09 -4.91 7.87
CA VAL A 244 15.03 -5.79 7.17
C VAL A 244 15.47 -6.92 8.09
N LEU A 245 15.13 -8.16 7.72
CA LEU A 245 15.36 -9.33 8.56
C LEU A 245 16.02 -10.46 7.78
N SER A 246 16.97 -11.14 8.42
CA SER A 246 17.56 -12.38 7.94
C SER A 246 17.24 -13.54 8.86
N PHE A 247 16.47 -14.50 8.36
CA PHE A 247 16.08 -15.69 9.09
C PHE A 247 17.10 -16.81 8.86
N LYS A 248 17.73 -17.32 9.93
CA LYS A 248 18.71 -18.41 9.84
C LYS A 248 18.07 -19.72 10.28
N PRO A 249 17.78 -20.64 9.36
CA PRO A 249 17.16 -21.91 9.71
C PRO A 249 18.10 -22.79 10.52
N GLY A 250 17.50 -23.66 11.34
CA GLY A 250 18.16 -24.80 11.96
C GLY A 250 18.64 -25.81 10.92
N ARG A 251 19.69 -26.55 11.26
CA ARG A 251 20.08 -27.74 10.50
C ARG A 251 19.11 -28.87 10.75
#